data_AF-A0A349B1B6-F1
#
_entry.id   AF-A0A349B1B6-F1
#
_cell.length_a   1.000
_cell.length_b   1.000
_cell.length_c   1.000
_cell.angle_alpha   90.00
_cell.angle_beta   90.00
_cell.angle_gamma   90.00
#
_symmetry.space_group_name_H-M   'P 1'
#
loop_
_entity.id
_entity.type
_entity.pdbx_description
1 polymer ?
#
loop_
_entity_poly.entity_id
_entity_poly.type
_entity_poly.pdbx_seq_one_letter_code
_entity_poly.pdbx_strand_id
1 'polypeptide(L)'
;MSNDPTSVTEEVDDAQRCLVAAFEAGDPAWLSVVAHTTEGHPIRIGFQVQGEQSVLVETDWNDDPLGPDGIERRTCGALDAGGGVPASADCTG
;
A
#
# COMPACT_ATOMS: atom_id res chain seq x y z
N MET A 1 -28.23 -2.15 5.95
CA MET A 1 -27.11 -1.65 5.14
C MET A 1 -26.33 -2.87 4.70
N SER A 2 -26.53 -3.31 3.46
CA SER A 2 -25.80 -4.47 2.93
C SER A 2 -24.39 -4.00 2.59
N ASN A 3 -23.38 -4.56 3.26
CA ASN A 3 -21.99 -4.44 2.84
C ASN A 3 -21.84 -5.42 1.67
N ASP A 4 -21.89 -4.90 0.44
CA ASP A 4 -21.62 -5.69 -0.74
C ASP A 4 -20.10 -5.83 -0.89
N PRO A 5 -19.53 -7.04 -0.70
CA PRO A 5 -18.08 -7.23 -0.74
C PRO A 5 -17.50 -6.97 -2.14
N THR A 6 -18.31 -7.02 -3.21
CA THR A 6 -17.87 -6.75 -4.58
C THR A 6 -17.57 -5.27 -4.76
N SER A 7 -18.43 -4.37 -4.25
CA SER A 7 -18.17 -2.92 -4.31
C SER A 7 -16.88 -2.51 -3.60
N VAL A 8 -16.54 -3.14 -2.46
CA VAL A 8 -15.29 -2.84 -1.73
C VAL A 8 -14.06 -3.28 -2.53
N THR A 9 -14.13 -4.41 -3.22
CA THR A 9 -13.03 -4.86 -4.09
C THR A 9 -12.85 -3.91 -5.29
N GLU A 10 -13.94 -3.50 -5.92
CA GLU A 10 -13.90 -2.54 -7.04
C GLU A 10 -13.32 -1.18 -6.64
N GLU A 11 -13.67 -0.66 -5.46
CA GLU A 11 -13.12 0.60 -4.93
C GLU A 11 -11.63 0.50 -4.61
N VAL A 12 -11.16 -0.66 -4.13
CA VAL A 12 -9.73 -0.92 -3.88
C VAL A 12 -8.95 -0.96 -5.20
N ASP A 13 -9.48 -1.66 -6.21
CA ASP A 13 -8.87 -1.72 -7.54
C ASP A 13 -8.78 -0.33 -8.19
N ASP A 14 -9.81 0.50 -8.04
CA ASP A 14 -9.82 1.88 -8.54
C ASP A 14 -8.79 2.77 -7.84
N ALA A 15 -8.70 2.68 -6.51
CA ALA A 15 -7.74 3.44 -5.73
C ALA A 15 -6.29 3.04 -6.04
N GLN A 16 -6.03 1.75 -6.27
CA GLN A 16 -4.72 1.25 -6.71
C GLN A 16 -4.36 1.76 -8.11
N ARG A 17 -5.30 1.70 -9.07
CA ARG A 17 -5.08 2.24 -10.42
C ARG A 17 -4.77 3.74 -10.40
N CYS A 18 -5.45 4.49 -9.53
CA CYS A 18 -5.20 5.91 -9.34
C CYS A 18 -3.77 6.18 -8.83
N LEU A 19 -3.32 5.42 -7.84
CA LEU A 19 -1.96 5.55 -7.29
C LEU A 19 -0.88 5.25 -8.35
N VAL A 20 -1.06 4.20 -9.16
CA VAL A 20 -0.13 3.85 -10.24
C VAL A 20 -0.07 4.96 -11.29
N ALA A 21 -1.22 5.51 -11.70
CA ALA A 21 -1.25 6.62 -12.65
C ALA A 21 -0.55 7.88 -12.12
N ALA A 22 -0.73 8.20 -10.83
CA ALA A 22 -0.03 9.31 -10.19
C ALA A 22 1.49 9.07 -10.12
N PHE A 23 1.92 7.86 -9.82
CA PHE A 23 3.32 7.47 -9.85
C PHE A 23 3.95 7.64 -11.24
N GLU A 24 3.29 7.18 -12.30
CA GLU A 24 3.74 7.34 -13.68
C GLU A 24 3.79 8.80 -14.12
N ALA A 25 2.85 9.62 -13.65
CA ALA A 25 2.81 11.06 -13.91
C ALA A 25 3.83 11.86 -13.07
N GLY A 26 4.39 11.26 -12.01
CA GLY A 26 5.20 11.97 -11.02
C GLY A 26 4.39 12.89 -10.10
N ASP A 27 3.08 12.68 -10.04
CA ASP A 27 2.14 13.47 -9.25
C ASP A 27 2.05 12.94 -7.81
N PRO A 28 1.96 13.83 -6.81
CA PRO A 28 1.80 13.41 -5.42
C PRO A 28 0.44 12.76 -5.20
N ALA A 29 0.46 11.54 -4.67
CA ALA A 29 -0.73 10.78 -4.31
C ALA A 29 -0.48 9.93 -3.07
N TRP A 30 -1.57 9.54 -2.40
CA TRP A 30 -1.51 8.71 -1.21
C TRP A 30 -2.64 7.67 -1.23
N LEU A 31 -2.30 6.45 -0.82
CA LEU A 31 -3.23 5.34 -0.64
C LEU A 31 -2.95 4.67 0.71
N SER A 32 -4.00 4.31 1.45
CA SER A 32 -3.89 3.49 2.65
C SER A 32 -4.82 2.29 2.54
N VAL A 33 -4.30 1.11 2.86
CA VAL A 33 -5.03 -0.16 2.83
C VAL A 33 -4.85 -0.91 4.15
N VAL A 34 -5.81 -1.75 4.47
CA VAL A 34 -5.69 -2.72 5.57
C VAL A 34 -5.47 -4.10 4.95
N ALA A 35 -4.34 -4.72 5.29
CA ALA A 35 -4.05 -6.10 4.95
C ALA A 35 -4.14 -6.96 6.21
N HIS A 36 -4.18 -8.28 6.05
CA HIS A 36 -4.09 -9.22 7.16
C HIS A 36 -2.82 -10.04 7.02
N THR A 37 -2.11 -10.25 8.13
CA THR A 37 -0.98 -11.19 8.19
C THR A 37 -1.46 -12.63 7.98
N THR A 38 -0.50 -13.57 7.88
CA THR A 38 -0.83 -15.00 7.73
C THR A 38 -1.64 -15.52 8.92
N GLU A 39 -1.42 -14.93 10.08
CA GLU A 39 -2.10 -15.21 11.35
C GLU A 39 -3.48 -14.53 11.45
N GLY A 40 -3.81 -13.65 10.49
CA GLY A 40 -5.10 -12.95 10.42
C GLY A 40 -5.13 -11.65 11.22
N HIS A 41 -3.98 -11.09 11.61
CA HIS A 41 -3.93 -9.80 12.31
C HIS A 41 -3.92 -8.65 11.31
N PRO A 42 -4.71 -7.58 11.54
CA PRO A 42 -4.75 -6.45 10.62
C PRO A 42 -3.45 -5.64 10.72
N ILE A 43 -2.94 -5.23 9.58
CA ILE A 43 -1.85 -4.25 9.45
C ILE A 43 -2.29 -3.14 8.51
N ARG A 44 -1.86 -1.91 8.79
CA ARG A 44 -2.11 -0.76 7.89
C ARG A 44 -0.88 -0.54 7.02
N ILE A 45 -1.11 -0.43 5.71
CA ILE A 45 -0.06 -0.15 4.73
C ILE A 45 -0.40 1.16 4.04
N GLY A 46 0.51 2.13 4.09
CA GLY A 46 0.42 3.41 3.39
C GLY A 46 1.38 3.46 2.22
N PHE A 47 0.94 4.01 1.08
CA PHE A 47 1.75 4.25 -0.11
C PHE A 47 1.68 5.73 -0.46
N GLN A 48 2.81 6.42 -0.49
CA GLN A 48 2.89 7.85 -0.80
C GLN A 48 3.84 8.08 -1.97
N VAL A 49 3.32 8.61 -3.08
CA VAL A 49 4.15 9.08 -4.20
C VAL A 49 4.77 10.41 -3.80
N GLN A 50 6.11 10.47 -3.73
CA GLN A 50 6.84 11.67 -3.27
C GLN A 50 7.41 12.53 -4.42
N GLY A 51 7.21 12.11 -5.68
CA GLY A 51 7.80 12.71 -6.88
C GLY A 51 8.86 11.81 -7.51
N GLU A 52 9.28 12.11 -8.74
CA GLU A 52 10.33 11.37 -9.51
C GLU A 52 10.22 9.85 -9.43
N GLN A 53 9.00 9.31 -9.55
CA GLN A 53 8.75 7.86 -9.54
C GLN A 53 9.30 7.18 -8.28
N SER A 54 9.12 7.83 -7.12
CA SER A 54 9.46 7.29 -5.81
C SER A 54 8.20 7.14 -4.95
N VAL A 55 8.09 6.01 -4.25
CA VAL A 55 7.00 5.71 -3.33
C VAL A 55 7.54 5.40 -1.95
N LEU A 56 7.12 6.15 -0.94
CA LEU A 56 7.28 5.77 0.45
C LEU A 56 6.18 4.77 0.82
N VAL A 57 6.58 3.60 1.29
CA VAL A 57 5.72 2.57 1.85
C VAL A 57 5.89 2.56 3.36
N GLU A 58 4.80 2.76 4.09
CA GLU A 58 4.77 2.67 5.55
C GLU A 58 3.91 1.47 5.96
N THR A 59 4.45 0.57 6.77
CA THR A 59 3.70 -0.52 7.38
C THR A 59 3.59 -0.29 8.88
N ASP A 60 2.36 -0.12 9.36
CA ASP A 60 2.05 0.01 10.78
C ASP A 60 1.63 -1.35 11.34
N TRP A 61 2.49 -1.89 12.20
CA TRP A 61 2.37 -3.20 12.84
C TRP A 61 1.76 -3.13 14.24
N ASN A 62 1.36 -1.94 14.74
CA ASN A 62 0.89 -1.78 16.12
C ASN A 62 -0.35 -2.62 16.47
N ASP A 63 -1.13 -3.05 15.47
CA ASP A 63 -2.30 -3.90 15.64
C ASP A 63 -1.99 -5.41 15.48
N ASP A 64 -0.74 -5.77 15.13
CA ASP A 64 -0.26 -7.15 15.05
C ASP A 64 0.58 -7.53 16.30
N PRO A 65 0.04 -8.38 17.20
CA PRO A 65 0.74 -8.79 18.41
C PRO A 65 1.96 -9.69 18.16
N LEU A 66 2.11 -10.22 16.94
CA LEU A 66 3.21 -11.10 16.55
C LEU A 66 4.20 -10.42 15.60
N GLY A 67 3.87 -9.21 15.14
CA GLY A 67 4.67 -8.43 14.22
C GLY A 67 5.82 -7.70 14.91
N PRO A 68 6.68 -7.02 14.12
CA PRO A 68 7.63 -6.05 14.64
C PRO A 68 6.93 -4.91 15.39
N ASP A 69 7.60 -4.31 16.37
CA ASP A 69 7.05 -3.13 17.05
C ASP A 69 7.11 -1.89 16.15
N GLY A 70 5.98 -1.18 16.02
CA GLY A 70 5.91 0.18 15.48
C GLY A 70 5.67 0.27 13.97
N ILE A 71 6.27 1.29 13.35
CA ILE A 71 6.06 1.65 11.94
C ILE A 71 7.35 1.40 11.17
N GLU A 72 7.29 0.48 10.21
CA GLU A 72 8.34 0.24 9.22
C GLU A 72 8.18 1.21 8.05
N ARG A 73 9.29 1.75 7.53
CA ARG A 73 9.30 2.65 6.37
C ARG A 73 10.28 2.16 5.32
N ARG A 74 9.86 2.14 4.06
CA ARG A 74 10.71 1.78 2.92
C ARG A 74 10.41 2.70 1.74
N THR A 75 11.44 3.02 0.97
CA THR A 75 11.27 3.76 -0.30
C THR A 75 11.44 2.80 -1.46
N CYS A 76 10.46 2.75 -2.35
CA CYS A 76 10.42 1.84 -3.49
C CYS A 76 10.41 2.65 -4.81
N GLY A 77 11.17 2.18 -5.80
CA GLY A 77 11.35 2.86 -7.09
C GLY A 77 10.43 2.36 -8.22
N ALA A 78 9.52 1.44 -7.92
CA ALA A 78 8.59 0.87 -8.90
C ALA A 78 7.24 0.55 -8.25
N LEU A 79 6.15 0.78 -8.98
CA LEU A 79 4.83 0.20 -8.71
C LEU A 79 4.41 -0.59 -9.96
N ASP A 80 4.02 -1.86 -9.78
CA ASP A 80 3.46 -2.67 -10.86
C ASP A 80 1.92 -2.48 -10.93
N ALA A 81 1.42 -2.27 -12.14
CA ALA A 81 -0.01 -2.19 -12.49
C ALA A 81 -0.80 -3.50 -12.27
N GLY A 82 -0.13 -4.63 -11.99
CA GLY A 82 -0.71 -5.95 -11.80
C GLY A 82 -1.20 -6.28 -10.38
N GLY A 83 -1.13 -5.35 -9.43
CA GLY A 83 -1.61 -5.61 -8.06
C GLY A 83 -1.01 -4.77 -6.94
N GLY A 84 -0.27 -3.70 -7.24
CA GLY A 84 -0.16 -2.54 -6.34
C GLY A 84 0.68 -2.71 -5.07
N VAL A 85 1.61 -3.66 -5.02
CA VAL A 85 2.65 -3.67 -3.97
C VAL A 85 4.01 -3.82 -4.63
N PRO A 86 4.97 -2.91 -4.39
CA PRO A 86 6.34 -3.13 -4.85
C PRO A 86 6.85 -4.45 -4.27
N ALA A 87 7.49 -5.28 -5.11
CA ALA A 87 8.21 -6.42 -4.59
C ALA A 87 9.25 -5.90 -3.58
N SER A 88 9.38 -6.55 -2.42
CA SER A 88 10.31 -6.13 -1.37
C SER A 88 11.78 -6.00 -1.85
N ALA A 89 12.12 -6.62 -2.98
CA ALA A 89 13.41 -6.52 -3.65
C ALA A 89 13.69 -5.13 -4.27
N ASP A 90 12.66 -4.33 -4.54
CA ASP A 90 12.77 -3.01 -5.19
C ASP A 90 12.66 -1.84 -4.19
N CYS A 91 12.71 -2.16 -2.90
CA CYS A 91 12.58 -1.21 -1.81
C CYS A 91 13.88 -1.11 -1.00
N THR A 92 14.28 0.12 -0.68
CA THR A 92 15.41 0.39 0.24
C THR A 92 14.85 0.89 1.57
N GLY A 93 15.40 0.39 2.67
CA GLY A 93 15.07 0.77 4.06
C GLY A 93 16.31 1.22 4.83
#